data_AF-A0A6A8LR41-F1
#
_entry.id   AF-A0A6A8LR41-F1
#
_cell.length_a   1.000
_cell.length_b   1.000
_cell.length_c   1.000
_cell.angle_alpha   90.00
_cell.angle_beta   90.00
_cell.angle_gamma   90.00
#
_symmetry.space_group_name_H-M   'P 1'
#
loop_
_entity.id
_entity.type
_entity.pdbx_description
1 polymer ?
#
loop_
_entity_poly.entity_id
_entity_poly.type
_entity_poly.pdbx_seq_one_letter_code
_entity_poly.pdbx_strand_id
1 'polypeptide(L)'
;PLHVTLRLINHETGEIKSQDVFFGDFPLMTKQGTFIINGAERVIVSQLVRSPGVYFNSELDKNGRTNYGTTVIPNRGAWLEYETDAKNVAYVRIDRTRKIPLTELIRALGYGSDNEIVEILGSNSDSLMLTLEKDVHKNMDDSRVEESLKDIYERLRPGEPKTADSSRSLLTARFFDPKRYDLAPVGRYKINKKLDLKTRLLNLTVAETLADPDTGEIIVN
;
A
#
# COMPACT_ATOMS: atom_id res chain seq x y z
N PRO A 1 4.57 -12.03 -36.87
CA PRO A 1 4.98 -10.62 -36.69
C PRO A 1 3.93 -9.73 -36.02
N LEU A 2 4.24 -9.28 -34.80
CA LEU A 2 3.55 -8.19 -34.11
C LEU A 2 4.07 -6.85 -34.66
N HIS A 3 3.16 -6.00 -35.09
CA HIS A 3 3.44 -4.64 -35.53
C HIS A 3 2.70 -3.66 -34.61
N VAL A 4 3.35 -2.53 -34.32
CA VAL A 4 2.78 -1.46 -33.50
C VAL A 4 2.97 -0.14 -34.22
N THR A 5 1.90 0.64 -34.32
CA THR A 5 1.97 1.99 -34.85
C THR A 5 2.49 2.93 -33.78
N LEU A 6 3.70 3.46 -33.98
CA LEU A 6 4.30 4.47 -33.12
C LEU A 6 4.04 5.86 -33.70
N ARG A 7 3.77 6.82 -32.80
CA ARG A 7 3.62 8.23 -33.16
C ARG A 7 4.64 9.05 -32.39
N LEU A 8 5.53 9.71 -33.11
CA LEU A 8 6.46 10.70 -32.59
C LEU A 8 5.87 12.10 -32.79
N ILE A 9 5.73 12.85 -31.71
CA ILE A 9 5.23 14.23 -31.72
C ILE A 9 6.39 15.13 -31.30
N ASN A 10 6.86 15.99 -32.21
CA ASN A 10 7.80 17.04 -31.88
C ASN A 10 7.02 18.25 -31.35
N HIS A 11 7.20 18.58 -30.07
CA HIS A 11 6.46 19.66 -29.41
C HIS A 11 6.94 21.07 -29.80
N GLU A 12 8.16 21.21 -30.33
CA GLU A 12 8.71 22.50 -30.76
C GLU A 12 8.26 22.86 -32.18
N THR A 13 8.23 21.87 -33.09
CA THR A 13 7.85 22.09 -34.50
C THR A 13 6.39 21.75 -34.80
N GLY A 14 5.70 21.04 -33.90
CA GLY A 14 4.36 20.51 -34.11
C GLY A 14 4.30 19.34 -35.10
N GLU A 15 5.44 18.86 -35.60
CA GLU A 15 5.51 17.77 -36.57
C GLU A 15 5.11 16.44 -35.90
N ILE A 16 4.21 15.69 -36.57
CA ILE A 16 3.77 14.36 -36.15
C ILE A 16 4.22 13.33 -37.18
N LYS A 17 5.08 12.41 -36.77
CA LYS A 17 5.50 11.26 -37.59
C LYS A 17 4.85 10.00 -37.04
N SER A 18 4.11 9.30 -37.90
CA SER A 18 3.52 8.00 -37.59
C SER A 18 4.24 6.93 -38.39
N GLN A 19 4.65 5.85 -37.73
CA GLN A 19 5.34 4.74 -38.38
C GLN A 19 4.79 3.42 -37.86
N ASP A 20 4.57 2.48 -38.78
CA ASP A 20 4.33 1.09 -38.40
C ASP A 20 5.67 0.40 -38.14
N VAL A 21 5.84 -0.11 -36.92
CA VAL A 21 7.12 -0.66 -36.45
C VAL A 21 6.93 -2.13 -36.10
N PHE A 22 7.77 -2.98 -36.69
CA PHE A 22 7.87 -4.38 -36.30
C PHE A 22 8.42 -4.49 -34.88
N PHE A 23 7.66 -5.14 -34.00
CA PHE A 23 8.01 -5.30 -32.58
C PHE A 23 8.59 -6.68 -32.26
N GLY A 24 8.50 -7.62 -33.19
CA GLY A 24 8.97 -9.00 -33.03
C GLY A 24 7.92 -10.02 -33.43
N ASP A 25 8.33 -11.29 -33.45
CA ASP A 25 7.39 -12.39 -33.61
C ASP A 25 6.76 -12.78 -32.27
N PHE A 26 5.45 -13.02 -32.28
CA PHE A 26 4.68 -13.35 -31.11
C PHE A 26 4.18 -14.81 -31.22
N PRO A 27 4.55 -15.71 -30.31
CA PRO A 27 4.07 -17.09 -30.34
C PRO A 27 2.55 -17.14 -30.23
N LEU A 28 1.91 -17.79 -31.20
CA LEU A 28 0.46 -17.97 -31.22
C LEU A 28 0.08 -19.32 -30.62
N MET A 29 -1.05 -19.33 -29.92
CA MET A 29 -1.64 -20.55 -29.39
C MET A 29 -2.14 -21.43 -30.55
N THR A 30 -1.84 -22.72 -30.50
CA THR A 30 -2.34 -23.71 -31.46
C THR A 30 -3.82 -23.98 -31.22
N LYS A 31 -4.48 -24.71 -32.14
CA LYS A 31 -5.88 -25.14 -31.97
C LYS A 31 -6.07 -26.08 -30.76
N GLN A 32 -4.99 -26.71 -30.31
CA GLN A 32 -4.95 -27.62 -29.16
C GLN A 32 -4.77 -26.86 -27.83
N GLY A 33 -4.56 -25.54 -27.85
CA GLY A 33 -4.30 -24.76 -26.63
C GLY A 33 -2.83 -24.79 -26.16
N THR A 34 -1.92 -25.23 -27.03
CA THR A 34 -0.48 -25.33 -26.74
C THR A 34 0.32 -24.26 -27.49
N PHE A 35 1.62 -24.16 -27.23
CA PHE A 35 2.55 -23.27 -27.93
C PHE A 35 3.78 -24.07 -28.38
N ILE A 36 4.32 -23.75 -29.56
CA ILE A 36 5.58 -24.33 -30.04
C ILE A 36 6.70 -23.31 -29.80
N ILE A 37 7.61 -23.61 -28.88
CA ILE A 37 8.75 -22.76 -28.55
C ILE A 37 10.03 -23.51 -28.89
N ASN A 38 10.78 -23.03 -29.87
CA ASN A 38 12.02 -23.65 -30.35
C ASN A 38 11.86 -25.13 -30.71
N GLY A 39 10.75 -25.48 -31.38
CA GLY A 39 10.44 -26.85 -31.80
C GLY A 39 9.86 -27.76 -30.72
N ALA A 40 9.78 -27.31 -29.46
CA ALA A 40 9.16 -28.06 -28.38
C ALA A 40 7.74 -27.55 -28.10
N GLU A 41 6.78 -28.46 -27.98
CA GLU A 41 5.42 -28.15 -27.57
C GLU A 41 5.37 -27.87 -26.06
N ARG A 42 4.70 -26.78 -25.68
CA ARG A 42 4.58 -26.29 -24.31
C ARG A 42 3.14 -25.94 -24.00
N VAL A 43 2.77 -26.14 -22.74
CA VAL A 43 1.47 -25.75 -22.19
C VAL A 43 1.68 -24.66 -21.15
N ILE A 44 0.91 -23.59 -21.23
CA ILE A 44 0.86 -22.57 -20.18
C ILE A 44 -0.17 -23.03 -19.15
N VAL A 45 0.28 -23.22 -17.91
CA VAL A 45 -0.57 -23.62 -16.78
C VAL A 45 -1.03 -22.40 -16.00
N SER A 46 -2.33 -22.36 -15.70
CA SER A 46 -2.91 -21.34 -14.83
C SER A 46 -2.32 -21.44 -13.43
N GLN A 47 -1.85 -20.31 -12.90
CA GLN A 47 -1.36 -20.21 -11.53
C GLN A 47 -2.47 -19.71 -10.60
N LEU A 48 -2.57 -20.33 -9.42
CA LEU A 48 -3.40 -19.80 -8.34
C LEU A 48 -2.55 -18.89 -7.47
N VAL A 49 -2.80 -17.58 -7.57
CA VAL A 49 -2.14 -16.55 -6.75
C VAL A 49 -3.15 -15.90 -5.79
N ARG A 50 -2.64 -15.32 -4.70
CA ARG A 50 -3.48 -14.49 -3.83
C ARG A 50 -3.99 -13.31 -4.63
N SER A 51 -5.31 -13.08 -4.60
CA SER A 51 -5.85 -11.91 -5.27
C SER A 51 -5.42 -10.64 -4.53
N PRO A 52 -5.40 -9.48 -5.21
CA PRO A 52 -5.18 -8.19 -4.55
C PRO A 52 -6.21 -7.94 -3.44
N GLY A 53 -5.81 -7.26 -2.36
CA GLY A 53 -6.67 -6.94 -1.22
C GLY A 53 -5.94 -6.80 0.11
N VAL A 54 -6.71 -6.66 1.19
CA VAL A 54 -6.22 -6.64 2.58
C VAL A 54 -6.51 -7.98 3.25
N TYR A 55 -5.49 -8.58 3.85
CA TYR A 55 -5.56 -9.84 4.58
C TYR A 55 -5.13 -9.63 6.02
N PHE A 56 -5.91 -10.15 6.97
CA PHE A 56 -5.56 -10.15 8.38
C PHE A 56 -5.16 -11.57 8.79
N ASN A 57 -4.16 -11.69 9.64
CA ASN A 57 -3.78 -12.96 10.26
C ASN A 57 -3.57 -12.77 11.76
N SER A 58 -3.60 -13.88 12.48
CA SER A 58 -3.29 -13.95 13.90
C SER A 58 -2.40 -15.15 14.15
N GLU A 59 -1.33 -14.97 14.90
CA GLU A 59 -0.38 -16.02 15.25
C GLU A 59 -0.16 -16.01 16.76
N LEU A 60 -0.12 -17.19 17.38
CA LEU A 60 0.23 -17.34 18.80
C LEU A 60 1.75 -17.36 18.94
N ASP A 61 2.28 -16.48 19.78
CA ASP A 61 3.69 -16.51 20.12
C ASP A 61 4.01 -17.64 21.11
N LYS A 62 5.31 -17.80 21.42
CA LYS A 62 5.79 -18.84 22.35
C LYS A 62 5.26 -18.68 23.79
N ASN A 63 4.76 -17.50 24.14
CA ASN A 63 4.21 -17.17 25.46
C ASN A 63 2.68 -17.26 25.48
N GLY A 64 2.05 -17.71 24.39
CA GLY A 64 0.59 -17.83 24.28
C GLY A 64 -0.14 -16.53 23.95
N ARG A 65 0.57 -15.46 23.61
CA ARG A 65 -0.01 -14.17 23.21
C ARG A 65 -0.37 -14.21 21.72
N THR A 66 -1.57 -13.73 21.39
CA THR A 66 -2.00 -13.56 20.01
C THR A 66 -1.39 -12.28 19.43
N ASN A 67 -0.55 -12.42 18.41
CA ASN A 67 -0.08 -11.31 17.59
C ASN A 67 -0.96 -11.20 16.35
N TYR A 68 -1.32 -9.98 15.99
CA TYR A 68 -2.09 -9.69 14.78
C TYR A 68 -1.17 -9.11 13.72
N GLY A 69 -1.42 -9.50 12.48
CA GLY A 69 -0.76 -8.95 11.31
C GLY A 69 -1.75 -8.60 10.22
N THR A 70 -1.31 -7.76 9.30
CA THR A 70 -2.10 -7.39 8.13
C THR A 70 -1.18 -7.26 6.93
N THR A 71 -1.63 -7.74 5.76
CA THR A 71 -0.91 -7.57 4.50
C THR A 71 -1.82 -6.94 3.47
N VAL A 72 -1.37 -5.83 2.88
CA VAL A 72 -1.99 -5.19 1.71
C VAL A 72 -1.23 -5.64 0.48
N ILE A 73 -1.92 -6.38 -0.38
CA ILE A 73 -1.37 -6.97 -1.60
C ILE A 73 -1.96 -6.22 -2.80
N PRO A 74 -1.14 -5.49 -3.59
CA PRO A 74 -1.59 -4.90 -4.85
C PRO A 74 -1.63 -5.90 -6.00
N ASN A 75 -2.29 -5.52 -7.10
CA ASN A 75 -2.17 -6.20 -8.39
C ASN A 75 -0.78 -5.96 -9.00
N ARG A 76 -0.30 -4.71 -8.89
CA ARG A 76 1.05 -4.29 -9.27
C ARG A 76 1.50 -3.21 -8.30
N GLY A 77 2.71 -3.32 -7.77
CA GLY A 77 3.29 -2.31 -6.87
C GLY A 77 3.86 -2.91 -5.58
N ALA A 78 4.28 -2.03 -4.69
CA ALA A 78 4.89 -2.39 -3.40
C ALA A 78 3.89 -2.97 -2.40
N TRP A 79 4.31 -3.92 -1.59
CA TRP A 79 3.47 -4.47 -0.52
C TRP A 79 3.56 -3.60 0.75
N LEU A 80 2.48 -3.59 1.53
CA LEU A 80 2.48 -3.08 2.91
C LEU A 80 2.14 -4.21 3.87
N GLU A 81 3.03 -4.44 4.82
CA GLU A 81 2.88 -5.48 5.83
C GLU A 81 2.90 -4.82 7.21
N TYR A 82 1.88 -5.07 8.02
CA TYR A 82 1.75 -4.57 9.38
C TYR A 82 1.83 -5.74 10.35
N GLU A 83 2.53 -5.56 11.46
CA GLU A 83 2.66 -6.57 12.51
C GLU A 83 2.68 -5.89 13.88
N THR A 84 2.13 -6.57 14.89
CA THR A 84 2.36 -6.23 16.29
C THR A 84 3.36 -7.22 16.89
N ASP A 85 4.37 -6.71 17.59
CA ASP A 85 5.37 -7.56 18.24
C ASP A 85 4.93 -8.05 19.63
N ALA A 86 5.77 -8.86 20.27
CA ALA A 86 5.52 -9.40 21.60
C ALA A 86 5.43 -8.32 22.71
N LYS A 87 5.87 -7.08 22.44
CA LYS A 87 5.78 -5.92 23.32
C LYS A 87 4.61 -5.01 22.97
N ASN A 88 3.66 -5.46 22.14
CA ASN A 88 2.52 -4.68 21.66
C ASN A 88 2.87 -3.49 20.74
N VAL A 89 4.11 -3.40 20.26
CA VAL A 89 4.53 -2.31 19.38
C VAL A 89 4.10 -2.63 17.96
N ALA A 90 3.43 -1.69 17.31
CA ALA A 90 2.97 -1.80 15.94
C ALA A 90 4.07 -1.37 14.95
N TYR A 91 4.33 -2.22 13.98
CA TYR A 91 5.32 -2.00 12.94
C TYR A 91 4.68 -2.06 11.56
N VAL A 92 5.33 -1.40 10.60
CA VAL A 92 5.06 -1.54 9.17
C VAL A 92 6.35 -1.89 8.42
N ARG A 93 6.21 -2.70 7.38
CA ARG A 93 7.24 -3.04 6.42
C ARG A 93 6.75 -2.65 5.03
N ILE A 94 7.56 -1.88 4.32
CA ILE A 94 7.29 -1.46 2.96
C ILE A 94 8.12 -2.31 2.01
N ASP A 95 7.49 -3.00 1.06
CA ASP A 95 8.17 -3.74 0.00
C ASP A 95 9.26 -4.72 0.50
N ARG A 96 8.94 -5.47 1.57
CA ARG A 96 9.83 -6.46 2.21
C ARG A 96 11.15 -5.89 2.79
N THR A 97 11.21 -4.59 3.05
CA THR A 97 12.37 -3.95 3.71
C THR A 97 12.41 -4.17 5.23
N ARG A 98 13.30 -3.48 5.94
CA ARG A 98 13.33 -3.52 7.42
C ARG A 98 12.08 -2.82 7.97
N LYS A 99 11.56 -3.36 9.08
CA LYS A 99 10.37 -2.78 9.72
C LYS A 99 10.66 -1.45 10.40
N ILE A 100 9.66 -0.58 10.41
CA ILE A 100 9.63 0.71 11.11
C ILE A 100 8.40 0.78 12.00
N PRO A 101 8.45 1.53 13.13
CA PRO A 101 7.25 1.87 13.88
C PRO A 101 6.15 2.39 12.94
N LEU A 102 4.91 1.95 13.14
CA LEU A 102 3.77 2.37 12.31
C LEU A 102 3.63 3.90 12.24
N THR A 103 3.98 4.59 13.32
CA THR A 103 3.92 6.04 13.44
C THR A 103 4.85 6.77 12.46
N GLU A 104 6.00 6.19 12.08
CA GLU A 104 6.89 6.78 11.05
C GLU A 104 6.17 6.89 9.69
N LEU A 105 5.42 5.85 9.30
CA LEU A 105 4.64 5.90 8.06
C LEU A 105 3.51 6.95 8.15
N ILE A 106 2.84 7.05 9.29
CA ILE A 106 1.77 8.03 9.50
C ILE A 106 2.32 9.47 9.41
N ARG A 107 3.49 9.72 10.01
CA ARG A 107 4.20 11.00 9.89
C ARG A 107 4.59 11.31 8.46
N ALA A 108 5.14 10.33 7.74
CA ALA A 108 5.52 10.50 6.35
C ALA A 108 4.32 10.83 5.43
N LEU A 109 3.11 10.43 5.81
CA LEU A 109 1.86 10.80 5.12
C LEU A 109 1.36 12.22 5.45
N GLY A 110 1.90 12.87 6.49
CA GLY A 110 1.65 14.29 6.79
C GLY A 110 1.25 14.60 8.24
N TYR A 111 1.03 13.61 9.10
CA TYR A 111 0.61 13.82 10.49
C TYR A 111 1.82 13.90 11.41
N GLY A 112 2.35 15.11 11.61
CA GLY A 112 3.66 15.33 12.21
C GLY A 112 3.72 15.18 13.73
N SER A 113 2.64 15.51 14.45
CA SER A 113 2.61 15.54 15.92
C SER A 113 2.04 14.25 16.52
N ASP A 114 2.38 13.96 17.79
CA ASP A 114 1.79 12.80 18.48
C ASP A 114 0.30 13.01 18.72
N ASN A 115 -0.12 14.25 18.99
CA ASN A 115 -1.52 14.60 19.22
C ASN A 115 -2.38 14.34 17.98
N GLU A 116 -1.93 14.75 16.78
CA GLU A 116 -2.64 14.46 15.52
C GLU A 116 -2.80 12.95 15.30
N ILE A 117 -1.75 12.17 15.57
CA ILE A 117 -1.80 10.71 15.42
C ILE A 117 -2.79 10.08 16.40
N VAL A 118 -2.80 10.54 17.66
CA VAL A 118 -3.74 10.09 18.69
C VAL A 118 -5.17 10.47 18.33
N GLU A 119 -5.38 11.65 17.76
CA GLU A 119 -6.70 12.12 17.34
C GLU A 119 -7.28 11.25 16.22
N ILE A 120 -6.50 10.90 15.20
CA ILE A 120 -6.98 10.10 14.07
C ILE A 120 -7.14 8.60 14.38
N LEU A 121 -6.34 8.05 15.30
CA LEU A 121 -6.35 6.62 15.64
C LEU A 121 -7.12 6.30 16.92
N GLY A 122 -7.44 7.31 17.73
CA GLY A 122 -8.05 7.18 19.05
C GLY A 122 -7.03 6.93 20.16
N SER A 123 -7.31 7.49 21.33
CA SER A 123 -6.47 7.41 22.54
C SER A 123 -6.56 6.07 23.28
N ASN A 124 -7.54 5.22 22.97
CA ASN A 124 -7.87 4.01 23.74
C ASN A 124 -7.01 2.78 23.38
N SER A 125 -5.89 2.95 22.67
CA SER A 125 -5.02 1.85 22.23
C SER A 125 -3.67 1.89 22.93
N ASP A 126 -3.44 0.97 23.87
CA ASP A 126 -2.13 0.78 24.53
C ASP A 126 -1.02 0.54 23.50
N SER A 127 -1.34 -0.17 22.41
CA SER A 127 -0.40 -0.44 21.32
C SER A 127 0.07 0.84 20.62
N LEU A 128 -0.81 1.83 20.46
CA LEU A 128 -0.44 3.11 19.85
C LEU A 128 0.55 3.88 20.73
N MET A 129 0.27 3.97 22.03
CA MET A 129 1.14 4.68 22.97
C MET A 129 2.54 4.05 23.03
N LEU A 130 2.61 2.72 23.11
CA LEU A 130 3.88 1.97 23.06
C LEU A 130 4.62 2.16 21.73
N THR A 131 3.89 2.29 20.63
CA THR A 131 4.48 2.57 19.31
C THR A 131 5.04 3.98 19.23
N LEU A 132 4.29 4.97 19.74
CA LEU A 132 4.77 6.34 19.84
C LEU A 132 6.03 6.39 20.69
N GLU A 133 6.10 5.73 21.85
CA GLU A 133 7.32 5.65 22.68
C GLU A 133 8.54 5.08 21.93
N LYS A 134 8.31 4.13 21.02
CA LYS A 134 9.36 3.51 20.18
C LYS A 134 9.72 4.29 18.92
N ASP A 135 8.96 5.32 18.58
CA ASP A 135 9.24 6.22 17.48
C ASP A 135 10.59 6.93 17.68
N VAL A 136 11.43 6.91 16.65
CA VAL A 136 12.78 7.50 16.70
C VAL A 136 12.76 9.03 16.62
N HIS A 137 11.71 9.62 16.05
CA HIS A 137 11.62 11.06 15.86
C HIS A 137 10.93 11.70 17.07
N LYS A 138 11.72 12.04 18.09
CA LYS A 138 11.24 12.67 19.34
C LYS A 138 11.55 14.16 19.45
N ASN A 139 12.52 14.64 18.68
CA ASN A 139 12.93 16.03 18.71
C ASN A 139 11.88 16.91 18.02
N MET A 140 11.54 18.03 18.66
CA MET A 140 10.59 19.02 18.11
C MET A 140 11.27 20.05 17.20
N ASP A 141 12.60 20.17 17.28
CA ASP A 141 13.36 21.14 16.49
C ASP A 141 13.40 20.78 14.99
N ASP A 142 13.36 19.48 14.67
CA ASP A 142 13.29 18.97 13.31
C ASP A 142 11.85 18.66 12.89
N SER A 143 11.54 18.85 11.61
CA SER A 143 10.27 18.43 11.05
C SER A 143 10.16 16.90 11.09
N ARG A 144 9.40 16.36 12.04
CA ARG A 144 9.18 14.91 12.23
C ARG A 144 8.63 14.24 10.97
N VAL A 145 7.88 14.98 10.14
CA VAL A 145 7.40 14.52 8.83
C VAL A 145 8.56 14.29 7.87
N GLU A 146 9.47 15.26 7.76
CA GLU A 146 10.63 15.17 6.86
C GLU A 146 11.62 14.10 7.31
N GLU A 147 11.87 13.99 8.61
CA GLU A 147 12.74 12.95 9.14
C GLU A 147 12.15 11.56 8.90
N SER A 148 10.85 11.37 9.11
CA SER A 148 10.18 10.10 8.78
C SER A 148 10.24 9.76 7.29
N LEU A 149 10.09 10.77 6.43
CA LEU A 149 10.25 10.60 4.98
C LEU A 149 11.67 10.14 4.62
N LYS A 150 12.69 10.80 5.17
CA LYS A 150 14.11 10.44 4.98
C LYS A 150 14.39 9.03 5.49
N ASP A 151 13.79 8.63 6.61
CA ASP A 151 13.97 7.31 7.21
C ASP A 151 13.35 6.18 6.37
N ILE A 152 12.19 6.42 5.79
CA ILE A 152 11.59 5.51 4.81
C ILE A 152 12.45 5.46 3.53
N TYR A 153 12.95 6.60 3.05
CA TYR A 153 13.81 6.64 1.86
C TYR A 153 15.07 5.80 2.03
N GLU A 154 15.77 5.96 3.16
CA GLU A 154 17.00 5.20 3.46
C GLU A 154 16.76 3.68 3.43
N ARG A 155 15.61 3.22 3.94
CA ARG A 155 15.26 1.79 3.95
C ARG A 155 14.91 1.26 2.56
N LEU A 156 14.34 2.11 1.70
CA LEU A 156 13.98 1.76 0.33
C LEU A 156 15.16 1.87 -0.64
N ARG A 157 16.11 2.78 -0.38
CA ARG A 157 17.29 3.06 -1.20
C ARG A 157 18.52 3.32 -0.32
N PRO A 158 19.10 2.25 0.27
CA PRO A 158 20.23 2.40 1.19
C PRO A 158 21.44 3.01 0.50
N GLY A 159 22.07 4.01 1.12
CA GLY A 159 23.28 4.65 0.63
C GLY A 159 23.08 5.70 -0.48
N GLU A 160 21.86 5.96 -0.91
CA GLU A 160 21.55 7.12 -1.76
C GLU A 160 21.34 8.38 -0.89
N PRO A 161 21.82 9.57 -1.32
CA PRO A 161 21.58 10.80 -0.58
C PRO A 161 20.08 11.11 -0.49
N LYS A 162 19.62 11.42 0.72
CA LYS A 162 18.21 11.65 1.02
C LYS A 162 17.92 13.13 1.30
N THR A 163 16.92 13.68 0.60
CA THR A 163 16.33 15.00 0.89
C THR A 163 14.85 14.84 1.18
N ALA A 164 14.23 15.80 1.87
CA ALA A 164 12.79 15.75 2.16
C ALA A 164 11.95 15.62 0.87
N ASP A 165 12.27 16.40 -0.16
CA ASP A 165 11.54 16.41 -1.43
C ASP A 165 11.69 15.12 -2.24
N SER A 166 12.92 14.59 -2.33
CA SER A 166 13.16 13.31 -3.02
C SER A 166 12.48 12.16 -2.29
N SER A 167 12.48 12.19 -0.95
CA SER A 167 11.83 11.20 -0.10
C SER A 167 10.31 11.21 -0.26
N ARG A 168 9.70 12.40 -0.26
CA ARG A 168 8.27 12.59 -0.55
C ARG A 168 7.92 12.10 -1.95
N SER A 169 8.71 12.49 -2.95
CA SER A 169 8.49 12.09 -4.34
C SER A 169 8.57 10.57 -4.52
N LEU A 170 9.52 9.90 -3.85
CA LEU A 170 9.64 8.44 -3.88
C LEU A 170 8.41 7.77 -3.28
N LEU A 171 7.96 8.21 -2.10
CA LEU A 171 6.79 7.63 -1.43
C LEU A 171 5.52 7.82 -2.28
N THR A 172 5.31 9.03 -2.80
CA THR A 172 4.20 9.37 -3.69
C THR A 172 4.21 8.50 -4.94
N ALA A 173 5.35 8.43 -5.64
CA ALA A 173 5.48 7.62 -6.84
C ALA A 173 5.29 6.12 -6.57
N ARG A 174 5.60 5.64 -5.37
CA ARG A 174 5.50 4.21 -5.03
C ARG A 174 4.08 3.76 -4.75
N PHE A 175 3.24 4.59 -4.14
CA PHE A 175 1.89 4.22 -3.70
C PHE A 175 0.74 4.96 -4.40
N PHE A 176 1.00 6.14 -4.95
CA PHE A 176 -0.04 7.03 -5.47
C PHE A 176 0.10 7.34 -6.96
N ASP A 177 1.13 6.82 -7.65
CA ASP A 177 1.23 6.84 -9.12
C ASP A 177 0.49 5.64 -9.73
N PRO A 178 -0.60 5.84 -10.50
CA PRO A 178 -1.36 4.75 -11.13
C PRO A 178 -0.52 3.89 -12.10
N LYS A 179 0.58 4.43 -12.63
CA LYS A 179 1.50 3.67 -13.49
C LYS A 179 2.29 2.64 -12.68
N ARG A 180 2.60 2.94 -11.42
CA ARG A 180 3.46 2.13 -10.54
C ARG A 180 2.68 1.30 -9.53
N TYR A 181 1.52 1.76 -9.09
CA TYR A 181 0.67 1.10 -8.11
C TYR A 181 -0.75 0.89 -8.64
N ASP A 182 -1.22 -0.35 -8.61
CA ASP A 182 -2.55 -0.73 -9.07
C ASP A 182 -3.13 -1.85 -8.18
N LEU A 183 -4.40 -1.72 -7.81
CA LEU A 183 -5.17 -2.74 -7.07
C LEU A 183 -6.01 -3.61 -8.01
N ALA A 184 -6.20 -3.22 -9.27
CA ALA A 184 -7.22 -3.72 -10.18
C ALA A 184 -8.66 -3.55 -9.64
N PRO A 185 -9.70 -3.66 -10.49
CA PRO A 185 -11.10 -3.56 -10.04
C PRO A 185 -11.44 -4.57 -8.94
N VAL A 186 -10.94 -5.80 -9.04
CA VAL A 186 -11.15 -6.85 -8.04
C VAL A 186 -10.53 -6.50 -6.70
N GLY A 187 -9.32 -5.94 -6.68
CA GLY A 187 -8.67 -5.53 -5.44
C GLY A 187 -9.40 -4.37 -4.79
N ARG A 188 -9.79 -3.35 -5.56
CA ARG A 188 -10.58 -2.23 -5.04
C ARG A 188 -11.88 -2.71 -4.41
N TYR A 189 -12.62 -3.58 -5.10
CA TYR A 189 -13.84 -4.19 -4.56
C TYR A 189 -13.57 -4.93 -3.23
N LYS A 190 -12.53 -5.76 -3.17
CA LYS A 190 -12.19 -6.53 -1.97
C LYS A 190 -11.79 -5.64 -0.79
N ILE A 191 -11.00 -4.60 -1.03
CA ILE A 191 -10.59 -3.66 0.02
C ILE A 191 -11.81 -2.91 0.56
N ASN A 192 -12.63 -2.33 -0.33
CA ASN A 192 -13.83 -1.59 0.08
C ASN A 192 -14.78 -2.46 0.90
N LYS A 193 -15.00 -3.71 0.47
CA LYS A 193 -15.83 -4.66 1.22
C LYS A 193 -15.22 -5.04 2.57
N LYS A 194 -13.89 -5.18 2.65
CA LYS A 194 -13.21 -5.63 3.88
C LYS A 194 -13.09 -4.53 4.92
N LEU A 195 -12.95 -3.28 4.49
CA LEU A 195 -12.80 -2.10 5.37
C LEU A 195 -14.11 -1.34 5.58
N ASP A 196 -15.22 -1.85 5.04
CA ASP A 196 -16.54 -1.24 5.16
C ASP A 196 -16.96 -1.02 6.61
N LEU A 197 -17.35 0.22 6.94
CA LEU A 197 -17.72 0.63 8.29
C LEU A 197 -18.92 -0.14 8.81
N LYS A 198 -19.92 -0.41 7.95
CA LYS A 198 -21.10 -1.18 8.35
C LYS A 198 -20.72 -2.55 8.89
N THR A 199 -19.74 -3.20 8.28
CA THR A 199 -19.25 -4.51 8.74
C THR A 199 -18.51 -4.40 10.07
N ARG A 200 -17.78 -3.30 10.30
CA ARG A 200 -17.03 -3.07 11.55
C ARG A 200 -17.92 -2.72 12.74
N LEU A 201 -19.07 -2.09 12.49
CA LEU A 201 -20.02 -1.67 13.53
C LEU A 201 -21.03 -2.76 13.90
N LEU A 202 -21.07 -3.89 13.19
CA LEU A 202 -21.96 -5.01 13.49
C LEU A 202 -21.75 -5.52 14.93
N ASN A 203 -22.85 -5.65 15.67
CA ASN A 203 -22.89 -6.11 17.06
C ASN A 203 -22.09 -5.24 18.05
N LEU A 204 -21.78 -3.99 17.69
CA LEU A 204 -21.25 -3.00 18.60
C LEU A 204 -22.36 -2.07 19.07
N THR A 205 -22.23 -1.55 20.28
CA THR A 205 -23.06 -0.47 20.81
C THR A 205 -22.47 0.86 20.39
N VAL A 206 -23.30 1.79 19.94
CA VAL A 206 -22.85 3.15 19.62
C VAL A 206 -22.37 3.85 20.90
N ALA A 207 -21.27 4.60 20.80
CA ALA A 207 -20.73 5.32 21.95
C ALA A 207 -21.57 6.57 22.29
N GLU A 208 -22.21 7.14 21.28
CA GLU A 208 -23.07 8.30 21.37
C GLU A 208 -24.27 8.11 20.42
N THR A 209 -25.38 8.76 20.73
CA THR A 209 -26.57 8.75 19.87
C THR A 209 -26.22 9.36 18.52
N LEU A 210 -26.38 8.58 17.45
CA LEU A 210 -26.19 9.06 16.10
C LEU A 210 -27.48 9.73 15.63
N ALA A 211 -27.44 11.04 15.48
CA ALA A 211 -28.52 11.83 14.89
C ALA A 211 -28.11 12.38 13.52
N ASP A 212 -29.06 12.47 12.61
CA ASP A 212 -28.87 13.18 11.35
C ASP A 212 -28.57 14.66 11.65
N PRO A 213 -27.46 15.22 11.14
CA PRO A 213 -27.04 16.59 11.47
C PRO A 213 -27.98 17.67 10.91
N ASP A 214 -28.74 17.36 9.86
CA ASP A 214 -29.64 18.30 9.20
C ASP A 214 -31.07 18.22 9.77
N THR A 215 -31.54 17.02 10.11
CA THR A 215 -32.92 16.80 10.59
C THR A 215 -33.04 16.61 12.10
N GLY A 216 -31.95 16.25 12.78
CA GLY A 216 -31.95 15.86 14.20
C GLY A 216 -32.61 14.51 14.49
N GLU A 217 -32.99 13.75 13.46
CA GLU A 217 -33.58 12.43 13.62
C GLU A 217 -32.56 11.43 14.17
N ILE A 218 -32.94 10.70 15.22
CA ILE A 218 -32.09 9.66 15.81
C ILE A 218 -32.04 8.46 14.87
N ILE A 219 -30.87 8.22 14.29
CA ILE A 219 -30.59 7.09 13.40
C ILE A 219 -30.31 5.82 14.22
N VAL A 220 -29.50 5.94 15.27
CA VAL A 220 -29.12 4.85 16.17
C VAL A 220 -28.87 5.41 17.58
N ASN A 221 -29.34 4.72 18.61
CA ASN A 221 -29.12 5.05 20.03
C ASN A 221 -28.68 3.81 20.81
#